data_AF-A0A920NGF2-F1
#
_entry.id   AF-A0A920NGF2-F1
#
_cell.length_a   1.000
_cell.length_b   1.000
_cell.length_c   1.000
_cell.angle_alpha   90.00
_cell.angle_beta   90.00
_cell.angle_gamma   90.00
#
_symmetry.space_group_name_H-M   'P 1'
#
loop_
_entity.id
_entity.type
_entity.pdbx_description
1 polymer ?
#
loop_
_entity_poly.entity_id
_entity_poly.type
_entity_poly.pdbx_seq_one_letter_code
_entity_poly.pdbx_strand_id
1 'polypeptide(L)'
;MVTNPEGPYSIFMALDDIDPESLAGTVVAVPVMNVGAFAAGNRGNPLDTFAYDLNRVYPGSPDGYPTERIADAHWNAMKDVCDLQIALHSGGEHSYLAHINFCY
;
A
#
# COMPACT_ATOMS: atom_id res chain seq x y z
N MET A 1 1.16 -18.73 -1.00
CA MET A 1 1.13 -17.52 -0.15
C MET A 1 1.17 -16.36 -1.14
N VAL A 2 0.01 -15.86 -1.54
CA VAL A 2 -0.11 -14.91 -2.66
C VAL A 2 -0.40 -13.52 -2.09
N THR A 3 0.62 -12.96 -1.47
CA THR A 3 0.71 -11.52 -1.28
C THR A 3 1.36 -10.96 -2.53
N ASN A 4 0.76 -9.96 -3.19
CA ASN A 4 1.43 -9.17 -4.22
C ASN A 4 2.73 -8.59 -3.66
N PRO A 5 3.90 -9.20 -3.88
CA PRO A 5 5.11 -8.81 -3.19
C PRO A 5 5.80 -7.65 -3.93
N GLU A 6 5.38 -7.32 -5.15
CA GLU A 6 6.06 -6.37 -6.01
C GLU A 6 6.09 -4.96 -5.40
N GLY A 7 4.96 -4.52 -4.83
CA GLY A 7 4.86 -3.22 -4.18
C GLY A 7 5.83 -3.08 -2.99
N PRO A 8 5.70 -3.91 -1.94
CA PRO A 8 6.61 -3.87 -0.79
C PRO A 8 8.08 -4.05 -1.18
N TYR A 9 8.38 -4.99 -2.11
CA TYR A 9 9.75 -5.24 -2.55
C TYR A 9 10.35 -4.05 -3.30
N SER A 10 9.59 -3.41 -4.18
CA SER A 10 10.05 -2.21 -4.91
C SER A 10 10.34 -1.04 -3.96
N ILE A 11 9.59 -0.91 -2.86
CA ILE A 11 9.85 0.12 -1.84
C ILE A 11 11.18 -0.15 -1.15
N PHE A 12 11.48 -1.40 -0.78
CA PHE A 12 12.78 -1.74 -0.19
C PHE A 12 13.94 -1.50 -1.15
N MET A 13 13.79 -1.90 -2.43
CA MET A 13 14.79 -1.59 -3.45
C MET A 13 15.03 -0.09 -3.61
N ALA A 14 13.95 0.71 -3.63
CA ALA A 14 14.07 2.16 -3.73
C ALA A 14 14.79 2.76 -2.50
N LEU A 15 14.50 2.25 -1.29
CA LEU A 15 15.19 2.69 -0.08
C LEU A 15 16.68 2.33 -0.07
N ASP A 16 17.06 1.18 -0.63
CA ASP A 16 18.47 0.77 -0.76
C ASP A 16 19.23 1.66 -1.77
N ASP A 17 18.55 2.18 -2.79
CA ASP A 17 19.13 3.06 -3.81
C ASP A 17 19.18 4.55 -3.41
N ILE A 18 18.43 4.95 -2.37
CA ILE A 18 18.41 6.34 -1.90
C ILE A 18 19.60 6.59 -0.97
N ASP A 19 20.46 7.53 -1.34
CA ASP A 19 21.47 8.10 -0.45
C ASP A 19 20.87 9.26 0.38
N PRO A 20 20.69 9.09 1.71
CA PRO A 20 20.10 10.12 2.56
C PRO A 20 20.92 11.40 2.63
N GLU A 21 22.24 11.35 2.42
CA GLU A 21 23.10 12.54 2.47
C GLU A 21 22.91 13.44 1.23
N SER A 22 22.50 12.84 0.11
CA SER A 22 22.21 13.54 -1.15
C SER A 22 20.75 13.98 -1.29
N LEU A 23 19.87 13.51 -0.39
CA LEU A 23 18.43 13.73 -0.50
C LEU A 23 18.04 15.16 -0.12
N ALA A 24 17.42 15.87 -1.05
CA ALA A 24 16.76 17.14 -0.79
C ALA A 24 15.29 16.91 -0.42
N GLY A 25 14.97 16.86 0.87
CA GLY A 25 13.61 16.70 1.38
C GLY A 25 13.46 15.50 2.29
N THR A 26 12.30 14.85 2.26
CA THR A 26 12.01 13.68 3.11
C THR A 26 11.25 12.63 2.30
N VAL A 27 11.68 11.38 2.41
CA VAL A 27 10.96 10.22 1.87
C VAL A 27 10.39 9.43 3.04
N VAL A 28 9.08 9.22 3.04
CA VAL A 28 8.38 8.35 3.98
C VAL A 28 7.93 7.11 3.23
N ALA A 29 8.44 5.95 3.62
CA ALA A 29 8.13 4.68 2.99
C ALA A 29 7.21 3.83 3.88
N VAL A 30 6.10 3.36 3.31
CA VAL A 30 5.16 2.45 3.96
C VAL A 30 5.02 1.19 3.10
N PRO A 31 5.88 0.17 3.28
CA PRO A 31 5.87 -1.04 2.43
C PRO A 31 4.54 -1.78 2.47
N VAL A 32 3.89 -1.82 3.64
CA VAL A 32 2.61 -2.51 3.85
C VAL A 32 1.70 -1.63 4.69
N MET A 33 0.60 -1.15 4.10
CA MET A 33 -0.37 -0.31 4.78
C MET A 33 -1.47 -1.13 5.48
N ASN A 34 -2.10 -2.08 4.77
CA ASN A 34 -3.06 -3.01 5.37
C ASN A 34 -2.36 -4.32 5.76
N VAL A 35 -1.74 -4.33 6.94
CA VAL A 35 -0.98 -5.50 7.43
C VAL A 35 -1.86 -6.74 7.57
N GLY A 36 -3.14 -6.58 7.97
CA GLY A 36 -4.08 -7.70 8.11
C GLY A 36 -4.42 -8.35 6.77
N ALA A 37 -4.70 -7.53 5.74
CA ALA A 37 -4.92 -8.01 4.37
C ALA A 37 -3.67 -8.68 3.80
N PHE A 38 -2.50 -8.05 4.00
CA PHE A 38 -1.22 -8.56 3.53
C PHE A 38 -0.89 -9.91 4.18
N ALA A 39 -0.93 -10.03 5.51
CA ALA A 39 -0.64 -11.30 6.19
C ALA A 39 -1.58 -12.43 5.74
N ALA A 40 -2.82 -12.10 5.38
CA ALA A 40 -3.81 -13.06 4.88
C ALA A 40 -3.68 -13.38 3.38
N GLY A 41 -2.82 -12.68 2.62
CA GLY A 41 -2.72 -12.84 1.16
C GLY A 41 -3.99 -12.41 0.42
N ASN A 42 -4.72 -11.46 0.97
CA ASN A 42 -6.05 -11.07 0.51
C ASN A 42 -6.07 -9.59 0.06
N ARG A 43 -7.03 -9.23 -0.80
CA ARG A 43 -7.24 -7.82 -1.20
C ARG A 43 -7.60 -6.93 -0.01
N GLY A 44 -8.35 -7.46 0.95
CA GLY A 44 -8.83 -6.75 2.11
C GLY A 44 -8.66 -7.54 3.40
N ASN A 45 -8.87 -6.85 4.52
CA ASN A 45 -8.69 -7.46 5.84
C ASN A 45 -9.84 -8.44 6.11
N PRO A 46 -9.56 -9.73 6.42
CA PRO A 46 -10.61 -10.72 6.70
C PRO A 46 -11.50 -10.38 7.90
N LEU A 47 -11.06 -9.49 8.78
CA LEU A 47 -11.84 -9.01 9.93
C LEU A 47 -12.92 -7.99 9.53
N ASP A 48 -12.85 -7.46 8.31
CA ASP A 48 -13.73 -6.39 7.86
C ASP A 48 -14.85 -6.97 6.99
N THR A 49 -16.09 -6.81 7.44
CA THR A 49 -17.25 -7.36 6.73
C THR A 49 -17.75 -6.43 5.63
N PHE A 50 -17.59 -5.11 5.78
CA PHE A 50 -18.14 -4.11 4.86
C PHE A 50 -17.08 -3.17 4.27
N ALA A 51 -16.10 -2.76 5.06
CA ALA A 51 -15.04 -1.83 4.65
C ALA A 51 -13.75 -2.57 4.23
N TYR A 52 -13.90 -3.58 3.38
CA TYR A 52 -12.85 -4.55 3.07
C TYR A 52 -11.69 -3.97 2.24
N ASP A 53 -11.98 -3.08 1.29
CA ASP A 53 -10.98 -2.54 0.36
C ASP A 53 -10.45 -1.18 0.82
N LEU A 54 -9.19 -1.14 1.27
CA LEU A 54 -8.55 0.08 1.76
C LEU A 54 -8.57 1.22 0.73
N ASN A 55 -8.50 0.90 -0.57
CA ASN A 55 -8.49 1.90 -1.64
C ASN A 55 -9.88 2.49 -1.93
N ARG A 56 -10.90 2.16 -1.12
CA ARG A 56 -12.29 2.62 -1.29
C ARG A 56 -12.86 3.31 -0.06
N VAL A 57 -12.10 3.38 1.04
CA VAL A 57 -12.61 3.86 2.34
C VAL A 57 -12.03 5.18 2.80
N TYR A 58 -11.11 5.79 2.03
CA TYR A 58 -10.57 7.12 2.36
C TYR A 58 -11.68 8.20 2.38
N PRO A 59 -11.63 9.18 3.31
CA PRO A 59 -10.56 9.43 4.27
C PRO A 59 -10.51 8.49 5.48
N GLY A 60 -11.47 7.57 5.64
CA GLY A 60 -11.54 6.63 6.74
C GLY A 60 -12.47 7.08 7.87
N SER A 61 -12.47 6.30 8.95
CA SER A 61 -13.20 6.60 10.18
C SER A 61 -12.43 6.06 11.40
N PRO A 62 -12.16 6.88 12.44
CA PRO A 62 -11.48 6.42 13.65
C PRO A 62 -12.31 5.41 14.46
N ASP A 63 -13.64 5.43 14.29
CA ASP A 63 -14.59 4.53 14.95
C ASP A 63 -15.08 3.39 14.02
N GLY A 64 -14.49 3.29 12.82
CA GLY A 64 -14.84 2.28 11.81
C GLY A 64 -14.16 0.92 12.01
N TYR A 65 -14.29 0.08 11.00
CA TYR A 65 -13.56 -1.19 10.91
C TYR A 65 -12.03 -0.95 10.87
N PRO A 66 -11.21 -1.95 11.23
CA PRO A 66 -9.75 -1.90 11.11
C PRO A 66 -9.20 -1.20 9.86
N THR A 67 -9.71 -1.51 8.66
CA THR A 67 -9.24 -0.85 7.43
C THR A 67 -9.62 0.64 7.36
N GLU A 68 -10.79 1.04 7.85
CA GLU A 68 -11.20 2.46 7.91
C GLU A 68 -10.34 3.24 8.90
N ARG A 69 -9.95 2.61 10.01
CA ARG A 69 -9.09 3.20 11.04
C ARG A 69 -7.66 3.41 10.52
N ILE A 70 -7.16 2.50 9.69
CA ILE A 70 -5.88 2.66 9.00
C ILE A 70 -5.95 3.84 8.02
N ALA A 71 -7.03 3.94 7.22
CA ALA A 71 -7.22 5.04 6.30
C ALA A 71 -7.27 6.40 7.02
N ASP A 72 -8.01 6.50 8.12
CA ASP A 72 -8.12 7.72 8.93
C ASP A 72 -6.77 8.15 9.52
N ALA A 73 -6.04 7.21 10.13
CA ALA A 73 -4.73 7.49 10.69
C ALA A 73 -3.74 7.98 9.62
N HIS A 74 -3.70 7.29 8.47
CA HIS A 74 -2.84 7.68 7.36
C HIS A 74 -3.23 9.03 6.76
N TRP A 75 -4.52 9.26 6.53
CA TRP A 75 -5.02 10.53 6.00
C TRP A 75 -4.62 11.69 6.90
N ASN A 76 -4.89 11.59 8.21
CA ASN A 76 -4.57 12.65 9.16
C ASN A 76 -3.06 12.86 9.34
N ALA A 77 -2.24 11.81 9.20
CA ALA A 77 -0.80 11.94 9.30
C ALA A 77 -0.16 12.63 8.08
N MET A 78 -0.71 12.42 6.88
CA MET A 78 -0.03 12.82 5.63
C MET A 78 -0.67 14.01 4.92
N LYS A 79 -1.97 14.26 5.07
CA LYS A 79 -2.72 15.25 4.26
C LYS A 79 -2.14 16.68 4.26
N ASP A 80 -1.48 17.09 5.35
CA ASP A 80 -0.98 18.45 5.54
C ASP A 80 0.55 18.56 5.34
N VAL A 81 1.25 17.45 5.17
CA VAL A 81 2.73 17.39 5.10
C VAL A 81 3.27 16.69 3.86
N CYS A 82 2.40 16.02 3.10
CA CYS A 82 2.78 15.23 1.94
C CYS A 82 2.58 16.04 0.66
N ASP A 83 3.66 16.42 0.00
CA ASP A 83 3.60 17.10 -1.31
C ASP A 83 3.23 16.13 -2.44
N LEU A 84 3.66 14.87 -2.35
CA LEU A 84 3.44 13.84 -3.36
C LEU A 84 3.25 12.46 -2.72
N GLN A 85 2.19 11.76 -3.12
CA GLN A 85 1.93 10.38 -2.71
C GLN A 85 1.99 9.43 -3.91
N ILE A 86 2.81 8.39 -3.80
CA ILE A 86 2.94 7.33 -4.80
C ILE A 86 2.41 6.04 -4.20
N ALA A 87 1.33 5.50 -4.77
CA ALA A 87 0.76 4.22 -4.38
C ALA A 87 1.11 3.13 -5.39
N LEU A 88 1.85 2.11 -4.94
CA LEU A 88 2.22 0.97 -5.78
C LEU A 88 1.13 -0.10 -5.70
N HIS A 89 0.53 -0.41 -6.85
CA HIS A 89 -0.51 -1.45 -6.98
C HIS A 89 -0.09 -2.49 -8.02
N SER A 90 -0.40 -3.75 -7.74
CA SER A 90 -0.38 -4.82 -8.74
C SER A 90 -1.73 -5.54 -8.77
N GLY A 91 -1.94 -6.34 -9.80
CA GLY A 91 -3.25 -6.89 -10.14
C GLY A 91 -3.83 -7.91 -9.15
N GLY A 92 -3.01 -8.48 -8.26
CA GLY A 92 -3.47 -9.54 -7.36
C GLY A 92 -3.79 -10.83 -8.09
N GLU A 93 -4.31 -11.82 -7.35
CA GLU A 93 -4.83 -13.06 -7.93
C GLU A 93 -5.97 -12.84 -8.95
N HIS A 94 -6.65 -11.68 -8.90
CA HIS A 94 -7.76 -11.36 -9.78
C HIS A 94 -7.35 -10.92 -11.18
N SER A 95 -6.08 -10.59 -11.40
CA SER A 95 -5.57 -10.18 -12.71
C SER A 95 -4.71 -11.28 -13.30
N TYR A 96 -5.36 -12.27 -13.93
CA TYR A 96 -4.68 -13.19 -14.82
C TYR A 96 -4.26 -12.42 -16.08
N LEU A 97 -3.12 -11.71 -16.01
CA LEU A 97 -2.48 -11.18 -17.22
C LEU A 97 -1.88 -12.37 -17.96
N ALA A 98 -2.55 -12.82 -19.02
CA ALA A 98 -2.00 -13.80 -19.96
C ALA A 98 -0.59 -13.37 -20.37
N HIS A 99 0.36 -14.32 -20.37
CA HIS A 99 1.78 -14.16 -20.67
C HIS A 99 2.13 -12.92 -21.50
N ILE A 100 2.63 -11.87 -20.84
CA ILE A 100 3.28 -10.75 -21.52
C ILE A 100 4.72 -11.20 -21.80
N ASN A 101 4.96 -11.67 -23.02
CA ASN A 101 6.33 -11.87 -23.52
C ASN A 101 6.93 -10.50 -23.83
N PHE A 102 7.88 -10.04 -23.00
CA PHE A 102 8.80 -8.99 -23.40
C PHE A 102 9.84 -9.62 -24.32
N CYS A 103 9.66 -9.49 -25.64
CA CYS A 103 10.75 -9.69 -26.58
C CYS A 103 11.65 -8.45 -26.52
N TYR A 104 12.92 -8.66 -26.20
CA TYR A 104 14.00 -7.68 -26.32
C TYR A 104 14.39 -7.47 -27.78
#